data_AF-A0A2E7ARL0-F1
#
_entry.id   AF-A0A2E7ARL0-F1
#
_cell.length_a   1.000
_cell.length_b   1.000
_cell.length_c   1.000
_cell.angle_alpha   90.00
_cell.angle_beta   90.00
_cell.angle_gamma   90.00
#
_symmetry.space_group_name_H-M   'P 1'
#
loop_
_entity.id
_entity.type
_entity.pdbx_description
1 polymer ?
#
loop_
_entity_poly.entity_id
_entity_poly.type
_entity_poly.pdbx_seq_one_letter_code
_entity_poly.pdbx_strand_id
1 'polypeptide(L)'
;MTFQARLAFSRVAISVTILSIPRTLGPIFQLPPARERTMKQTDDFSAARPRRSHLLLVLFALATSSAACSSVYTPDREAPGFTVDSIRQEDMRADLFFLASDAMNGRAATSRDVAITSEFIKARFQRLGLMPGGPENSYFQPFNLVSAALGDGDNSLVIDGIDTGGLRRRSIGEDYYTLNFSASGSGSGELVYAGFGIVEPRLGYNDYQGEGVEGKIVLVLDREPGVADPASPFDGVVTAEQSRDWRKALVAQERGAAGILFVSDVHNRPESTDYTSAAENYWRVSQRPRVTLETWMDKIEIPAARVSAQLAERLVAESGQTLEQLAAGAESGSGHGVLAIPGPNVQINASVNRRAIPARNVLGMVEGSDPDVADEVVIICAHFDHDGANEQGVFNGADDDGSGTVALLDIAEAYALAAARGEGPRRTVLFAAWDAEERGLLGAWYYTEAPTFSLGSTVAVLNMDMIG
;
A
#
# COMPACT_ATOMS: atom_id res chain seq x y z
N MET A 1 -20.95 30.63 35.63
CA MET A 1 -19.57 30.11 35.62
C MET A 1 -19.57 28.94 34.67
N THR A 2 -19.15 29.18 33.43
CA THR A 2 -19.30 28.27 32.30
C THR A 2 -17.89 27.93 31.84
N PHE A 3 -17.49 26.67 31.98
CA PHE A 3 -16.16 26.19 31.58
C PHE A 3 -16.19 25.87 30.08
N GLN A 4 -15.41 26.62 29.29
CA GLN A 4 -15.12 26.29 27.89
C GLN A 4 -14.06 25.19 27.85
N ALA A 5 -14.39 24.05 27.23
CA ALA A 5 -13.40 23.08 26.76
C ALA A 5 -12.92 23.52 25.36
N ARG A 6 -11.62 23.79 25.23
CA ARG A 6 -10.96 24.00 23.93
C ARG A 6 -10.66 22.63 23.33
N LEU A 7 -11.34 22.28 22.24
CA LEU A 7 -10.91 21.21 21.33
C LEU A 7 -9.74 21.74 20.49
N ALA A 8 -8.61 21.05 20.56
CA ALA A 8 -7.47 21.29 19.70
C ALA A 8 -7.73 20.60 18.35
N PHE A 9 -7.98 21.39 17.30
CA PHE A 9 -7.94 20.92 15.92
C PHE A 9 -6.48 20.84 15.47
N SER A 10 -6.01 19.62 15.18
CA SER A 10 -4.77 19.39 14.45
C SER A 10 -4.95 19.91 13.03
N ARG A 11 -4.04 20.76 12.57
CA ARG A 11 -3.97 21.19 11.17
C ARG A 11 -3.44 20.01 10.35
N VAL A 12 -4.28 19.39 9.53
CA VAL A 12 -3.83 18.49 8.48
C VAL A 12 -3.06 19.34 7.46
N ALA A 13 -1.82 18.95 7.19
CA ALA A 13 -0.97 19.63 6.22
C ALA A 13 -1.40 19.20 4.81
N ILE A 14 -1.72 20.17 3.95
CA ILE A 14 -1.84 19.97 2.51
C ILE A 14 -0.47 19.53 1.99
N SER A 15 -0.33 18.27 1.58
CA SER A 15 0.90 17.77 0.92
C SER A 15 0.62 17.52 -0.55
N VAL A 16 1.08 18.44 -1.41
CA VAL A 16 1.22 18.17 -2.84
C VAL A 16 2.57 17.48 -3.02
N THR A 17 2.58 16.15 -3.05
CA THR A 17 3.79 15.37 -3.27
C THR A 17 3.97 15.11 -4.77
N ILE A 18 4.89 15.84 -5.41
CA ILE A 18 5.34 15.54 -6.79
C ILE A 18 6.48 14.53 -6.69
N LEU A 19 6.17 13.25 -6.87
CA LEU A 19 7.19 12.19 -7.00
C LEU A 19 7.68 12.15 -8.46
N SER A 20 8.90 12.64 -8.69
CA SER A 20 9.59 12.49 -9.98
C SER A 20 10.38 11.18 -10.00
N ILE A 21 10.07 10.30 -10.94
CA ILE A 21 10.79 9.03 -11.13
C ILE A 21 12.08 9.30 -11.92
N PRO A 22 13.29 9.07 -11.36
CA PRO A 22 14.52 9.23 -12.14
C PRO A 22 14.63 8.15 -13.23
N ARG A 23 14.87 8.59 -14.47
CA ARG A 23 15.15 7.74 -15.64
C ARG A 23 16.52 7.04 -15.50
N THR A 24 16.61 5.96 -14.73
CA THR A 24 17.61 4.88 -14.93
C THR A 24 17.25 3.64 -14.11
N LEU A 25 16.39 2.78 -14.64
CA LEU A 25 16.34 1.35 -14.27
C LEU A 25 16.15 0.56 -15.57
N GLY A 26 17.24 -0.03 -16.07
CA GLY A 26 17.18 -1.04 -17.13
C GLY A 26 16.54 -2.33 -16.61
N PRO A 27 16.04 -3.21 -17.49
CA PRO A 27 15.28 -4.39 -17.09
C PRO A 27 16.17 -5.41 -16.36
N ILE A 28 15.84 -5.71 -15.10
CA ILE A 28 16.41 -6.83 -14.35
C ILE A 28 15.55 -8.06 -14.63
N PHE A 29 15.74 -8.69 -15.78
CA PHE A 29 15.38 -10.09 -16.03
C PHE A 29 16.26 -10.61 -17.18
N GLN A 30 17.32 -11.35 -16.85
CA GLN A 30 18.01 -12.23 -17.79
C GLN A 30 18.40 -13.54 -17.09
N LEU A 31 17.90 -14.66 -17.64
CA LEU A 31 18.30 -16.03 -17.33
C LEU A 31 19.78 -16.25 -17.70
N PRO A 32 20.51 -17.18 -17.03
CA PRO A 32 21.95 -17.31 -17.20
C PRO A 32 22.32 -18.14 -18.45
N PRO A 33 23.41 -17.81 -19.16
CA PRO A 33 24.03 -18.73 -20.10
C PRO A 33 25.25 -19.46 -19.50
N ALA A 34 25.59 -20.55 -20.18
CA ALA A 34 26.55 -21.58 -19.80
C ALA A 34 28.05 -21.19 -19.85
N ARG A 35 28.84 -22.04 -19.18
CA ARG A 35 30.32 -22.09 -19.10
C ARG A 35 31.04 -21.95 -20.45
N GLU A 36 32.17 -21.23 -20.49
CA GLU A 36 33.54 -21.80 -20.56
C GLU A 36 34.66 -20.74 -20.65
N ARG A 37 35.76 -21.06 -19.94
CA ARG A 37 37.21 -20.89 -20.27
C ARG A 37 37.89 -19.50 -20.33
N THR A 38 38.70 -19.29 -19.27
CA THR A 38 40.15 -18.91 -19.25
C THR A 38 40.69 -17.80 -20.16
N MET A 39 41.27 -16.76 -19.55
CA MET A 39 42.71 -16.43 -19.70
C MET A 39 43.23 -15.50 -18.59
N LYS A 40 44.53 -15.65 -18.31
CA LYS A 40 45.35 -15.09 -17.22
C LYS A 40 45.94 -13.70 -17.53
N GLN A 41 46.35 -13.03 -16.45
CA GLN A 41 47.55 -12.17 -16.28
C GLN A 41 47.53 -10.81 -17.01
N THR A 42 48.06 -9.69 -16.48
CA THR A 42 49.04 -9.37 -15.41
C THR A 42 48.79 -7.93 -14.88
N ASP A 43 49.16 -7.70 -13.62
CA ASP A 43 49.96 -6.59 -13.01
C ASP A 43 50.34 -5.40 -13.93
N ASP A 44 50.51 -4.14 -13.51
CA ASP A 44 51.13 -3.66 -12.26
C ASP A 44 51.14 -2.10 -12.16
N PHE A 45 51.38 -1.58 -10.95
CA PHE A 45 52.01 -0.28 -10.56
C PHE A 45 51.43 1.09 -11.07
N SER A 46 51.46 2.23 -10.37
CA SER A 46 52.10 2.67 -9.12
C SER A 46 51.51 4.03 -8.65
N ALA A 47 51.42 4.14 -7.33
CA ALA A 47 51.40 5.27 -6.40
C ALA A 47 51.72 6.75 -6.81
N ALA A 48 51.08 7.64 -6.00
CA ALA A 48 51.65 8.78 -5.26
C ALA A 48 51.48 10.25 -5.76
N ARG A 49 50.45 10.94 -5.20
CA ARG A 49 50.46 12.10 -4.26
C ARG A 49 51.26 13.42 -4.54
N PRO A 50 50.90 14.56 -3.86
CA PRO A 50 50.70 15.89 -4.48
C PRO A 50 51.70 16.98 -4.03
N ARG A 51 51.61 18.22 -4.59
CA ARG A 51 51.74 19.52 -3.86
C ARG A 51 51.62 20.80 -4.72
N ARG A 52 50.75 21.70 -4.24
CA ARG A 52 50.90 23.15 -3.97
C ARG A 52 51.37 24.16 -5.05
N SER A 53 50.44 25.09 -5.34
CA SER A 53 50.51 26.55 -5.15
C SER A 53 51.50 27.40 -5.95
N HIS A 54 50.98 28.26 -6.84
CA HIS A 54 51.53 29.61 -7.03
C HIS A 54 50.42 30.67 -7.07
N LEU A 55 50.65 31.66 -6.22
CA LEU A 55 49.91 32.88 -5.94
C LEU A 55 50.40 33.96 -6.91
N LEU A 56 49.50 34.66 -7.62
CA LEU A 56 49.83 35.97 -8.19
C LEU A 56 48.83 37.01 -7.71
N LEU A 57 49.39 38.06 -7.12
CA LEU A 57 48.76 39.15 -6.42
C LEU A 57 48.59 40.32 -7.39
N VAL A 58 47.37 40.80 -7.62
CA VAL A 58 47.12 42.16 -8.13
C VAL A 58 46.03 42.79 -7.27
N LEU A 59 46.46 43.73 -6.43
CA LEU A 59 45.63 44.66 -5.68
C LEU A 59 45.24 45.82 -6.61
N PHE A 60 43.95 46.18 -6.68
CA PHE A 60 43.53 47.59 -6.62
C PHE A 60 42.02 47.74 -6.31
N ALA A 61 41.78 48.49 -5.24
CA ALA A 61 40.61 49.34 -4.91
C ALA A 61 39.20 48.74 -4.76
N LEU A 62 38.72 48.84 -3.51
CA LEU A 62 37.32 48.86 -3.09
C LEU A 62 36.51 49.90 -3.89
N ALA A 63 35.41 49.45 -4.49
CA ALA A 63 34.17 50.20 -4.56
C ALA A 63 33.02 49.22 -4.27
N THR A 64 32.34 49.46 -3.16
CA THR A 64 31.16 48.74 -2.71
C THR A 64 30.04 48.82 -3.75
N SER A 65 29.65 47.67 -4.29
CA SER A 65 28.33 47.48 -4.91
C SER A 65 27.83 46.13 -4.46
N SER A 66 27.03 46.14 -3.38
CA SER A 66 26.13 45.04 -3.04
C SER A 66 25.06 44.95 -4.13
N ALA A 67 25.42 44.35 -5.26
CA ALA A 67 24.43 43.78 -6.16
C ALA A 67 24.01 42.46 -5.52
N ALA A 68 23.03 42.55 -4.62
CA ALA A 68 22.19 41.41 -4.30
C ALA A 68 21.64 40.91 -5.64
N CYS A 69 22.13 39.76 -6.10
CA CYS A 69 21.55 39.06 -7.22
C CYS A 69 20.24 38.45 -6.71
N SER A 70 19.24 39.31 -6.52
CA SER A 70 17.85 38.89 -6.45
C SER A 70 17.55 38.38 -7.85
N SER A 71 17.59 37.06 -8.04
CA SER A 71 16.96 36.44 -9.19
C SER A 71 15.47 36.80 -9.08
N VAL A 72 15.09 37.88 -9.75
CA VAL A 72 13.69 38.17 -10.02
C VAL A 72 13.20 36.95 -10.77
N TYR A 73 12.36 36.16 -10.11
CA TYR A 73 11.51 35.21 -10.78
C TYR A 73 10.63 36.04 -11.72
N THR A 74 11.07 36.22 -12.95
CA THR A 74 10.18 36.56 -14.05
C THR A 74 9.39 35.29 -14.30
N PRO A 75 8.07 35.23 -13.97
CA PRO A 75 7.27 34.12 -14.44
C PRO A 75 7.47 34.07 -15.94
N ASP A 76 7.93 32.92 -16.42
CA ASP A 76 8.03 32.67 -17.84
C ASP A 76 6.66 32.96 -18.46
N ARG A 77 6.70 33.51 -19.68
CA ARG A 77 5.56 33.83 -20.56
C ARG A 77 4.29 33.09 -20.17
N GLU A 78 3.18 33.83 -20.02
CA GLU A 78 1.81 33.31 -20.05
C GLU A 78 1.76 32.03 -20.89
N ALA A 79 1.63 30.89 -20.21
CA ALA A 79 1.28 29.65 -20.87
C ALA A 79 0.04 29.96 -21.73
N PRO A 80 -0.05 29.46 -22.98
CA PRO A 80 -1.21 29.70 -23.84
C PRO A 80 -2.48 29.49 -23.02
N GLY A 81 -3.32 30.52 -22.99
CA GLY A 81 -4.37 30.74 -21.99
C GLY A 81 -5.16 29.48 -21.69
N PHE A 82 -4.72 28.74 -20.68
CA PHE A 82 -5.49 27.64 -20.13
C PHE A 82 -6.75 28.29 -19.56
N THR A 83 -7.91 28.00 -20.12
CA THR A 83 -9.17 28.52 -19.62
C THR A 83 -9.49 27.83 -18.30
N VAL A 84 -8.85 28.29 -17.23
CA VAL A 84 -9.22 27.98 -15.84
C VAL A 84 -10.62 28.55 -15.53
N ASP A 85 -11.13 29.45 -16.37
CA ASP A 85 -12.48 30.02 -16.29
C ASP A 85 -13.64 28.99 -16.34
N SER A 86 -13.37 27.76 -16.79
CA SER A 86 -14.35 26.66 -16.73
C SER A 86 -14.41 25.99 -15.36
N ILE A 87 -13.39 26.13 -14.52
CA ILE A 87 -13.38 25.61 -13.15
C ILE A 87 -14.14 26.61 -12.29
N ARG A 88 -15.34 26.25 -11.85
CA ARG A 88 -16.24 27.19 -11.17
C ARG A 88 -16.75 26.60 -9.88
N GLN A 89 -16.69 27.41 -8.83
CA GLN A 89 -17.21 27.05 -7.52
C GLN A 89 -18.69 26.61 -7.56
N GLU A 90 -19.50 27.23 -8.43
CA GLU A 90 -20.92 26.88 -8.57
C GLU A 90 -21.13 25.46 -9.12
N ASP A 91 -20.30 25.03 -10.08
CA ASP A 91 -20.37 23.72 -10.71
C ASP A 91 -19.86 22.64 -9.73
N MET A 92 -18.68 22.86 -9.14
CA MET A 92 -18.13 21.97 -8.10
C MET A 92 -19.10 21.81 -6.93
N ARG A 93 -19.76 22.90 -6.50
CA ARG A 93 -20.73 22.84 -5.40
C ARG A 93 -21.96 22.01 -5.77
N ALA A 94 -22.47 22.13 -7.00
CA ALA A 94 -23.63 21.36 -7.43
C ALA A 94 -23.32 19.85 -7.43
N ASP A 95 -22.19 19.46 -8.01
CA ASP A 95 -21.75 18.07 -8.04
C ASP A 95 -21.43 17.56 -6.62
N LEU A 96 -20.81 18.38 -5.76
CA LEU A 96 -20.49 18.01 -4.39
C LEU A 96 -21.74 17.78 -3.54
N PHE A 97 -22.75 18.65 -3.69
CA PHE A 97 -24.02 18.50 -2.97
C PHE A 97 -24.77 17.24 -3.41
N PHE A 98 -24.61 16.81 -4.66
CA PHE A 98 -25.15 15.52 -5.10
C PHE A 98 -24.36 14.36 -4.49
N LEU A 99 -23.04 14.33 -4.68
CA LEU A 99 -22.18 13.25 -4.18
C LEU A 99 -22.31 13.08 -2.68
N ALA A 100 -22.24 14.17 -1.93
CA ALA A 100 -22.34 14.19 -0.47
C ALA A 100 -23.78 14.27 0.07
N SER A 101 -24.80 14.00 -0.75
CA SER A 101 -26.19 13.95 -0.26
C SER A 101 -26.47 12.66 0.52
N ASP A 102 -27.46 12.71 1.43
CA ASP A 102 -27.98 11.51 2.11
C ASP A 102 -28.51 10.47 1.12
N ALA A 103 -28.93 10.89 -0.08
CA ALA A 103 -29.39 9.99 -1.14
C ALA A 103 -28.27 9.10 -1.70
N MET A 104 -27.01 9.52 -1.55
CA MET A 104 -25.83 8.73 -1.90
C MET A 104 -25.31 7.89 -0.73
N ASN A 105 -25.95 7.98 0.44
CA ASN A 105 -25.77 7.08 1.59
C ASN A 105 -24.30 6.77 1.92
N GLY A 106 -23.43 7.78 1.75
CA GLY A 106 -22.00 7.71 2.02
C GLY A 106 -21.17 6.80 1.12
N ARG A 107 -21.71 6.35 -0.01
CA ARG A 107 -20.95 5.71 -1.11
C ARG A 107 -19.99 4.60 -0.66
N ALA A 108 -20.41 3.76 0.30
CA ALA A 108 -19.58 2.66 0.76
C ALA A 108 -19.09 1.79 -0.40
N ALA A 109 -17.80 1.43 -0.42
CA ALA A 109 -17.29 0.38 -1.31
C ALA A 109 -18.23 -0.84 -1.26
N THR A 110 -18.47 -1.48 -2.42
CA THR A 110 -19.44 -2.58 -2.62
C THR A 110 -20.94 -2.22 -2.56
N SER A 111 -21.30 -0.97 -2.25
CA SER A 111 -22.70 -0.55 -2.18
C SER A 111 -23.31 -0.28 -3.56
N ARG A 112 -24.64 -0.14 -3.58
CA ARG A 112 -25.35 0.38 -4.75
C ARG A 112 -24.95 1.83 -5.06
N ASP A 113 -24.63 2.62 -4.04
CA ASP A 113 -24.49 4.06 -4.17
C ASP A 113 -23.11 4.46 -4.71
N VAL A 114 -22.06 3.69 -4.40
CA VAL A 114 -20.76 3.80 -5.10
C VAL A 114 -20.89 3.39 -6.57
N ALA A 115 -21.73 2.39 -6.89
CA ALA A 115 -22.00 2.02 -8.27
C ALA A 115 -22.72 3.14 -9.05
N ILE A 116 -23.66 3.86 -8.42
CA ILE A 116 -24.30 5.05 -9.00
C ILE A 116 -23.27 6.17 -9.22
N THR A 117 -22.40 6.39 -8.24
CA THR A 117 -21.33 7.40 -8.33
C THR A 117 -20.40 7.13 -9.52
N SER A 118 -19.99 5.88 -9.72
CA SER A 118 -19.15 5.52 -10.87
C SER A 118 -19.85 5.78 -12.23
N GLU A 119 -21.17 5.55 -12.34
CA GLU A 119 -21.91 5.89 -13.57
C GLU A 119 -22.05 7.41 -13.74
N PHE A 120 -22.21 8.16 -12.65
CA PHE A 120 -22.25 9.62 -12.68
C PHE A 120 -20.92 10.19 -13.21
N ILE A 121 -19.77 9.75 -12.68
CA ILE A 121 -18.44 10.18 -13.13
C ILE A 121 -18.24 9.82 -14.60
N LYS A 122 -18.56 8.60 -15.00
CA LYS A 122 -18.51 8.18 -16.41
C LYS A 122 -19.40 9.07 -17.29
N ALA A 123 -20.61 9.38 -16.88
CA ALA A 123 -21.52 10.23 -17.63
C ALA A 123 -20.97 11.66 -17.77
N ARG A 124 -20.30 12.19 -16.73
CA ARG A 124 -19.56 13.46 -16.81
C ARG A 124 -18.44 13.38 -17.84
N PHE A 125 -17.57 12.36 -17.77
CA PHE A 125 -16.50 12.18 -18.76
C PHE A 125 -17.02 12.06 -20.20
N GLN A 126 -18.11 11.31 -20.42
CA GLN A 126 -18.76 11.20 -21.72
C GLN A 126 -19.33 12.53 -22.21
N ARG A 127 -19.99 13.30 -21.33
CA ARG A 127 -20.54 14.61 -21.66
C ARG A 127 -19.44 15.60 -22.06
N LEU A 128 -18.26 15.49 -21.45
CA LEU A 128 -17.09 16.30 -21.77
C LEU A 128 -16.40 15.88 -23.08
N GLY A 129 -16.77 14.73 -23.67
CA GLY A 129 -16.16 14.22 -24.89
C GLY A 129 -14.75 13.66 -24.67
N LEU A 130 -14.41 13.26 -23.44
CA LEU A 130 -13.16 12.57 -23.15
C LEU A 130 -13.10 11.24 -23.91
N MET A 131 -11.89 10.71 -24.09
CA MET A 131 -11.71 9.36 -24.57
C MET A 131 -11.78 8.37 -23.40
N PRO A 132 -12.29 7.14 -23.60
CA PRO A 132 -12.24 6.12 -22.56
C PRO A 132 -10.77 5.72 -22.25
N GLY A 133 -10.41 5.70 -20.96
CA GLY A 133 -9.05 5.37 -20.48
C GLY A 133 -8.90 3.98 -19.87
N GLY A 134 -9.93 3.15 -19.93
CA GLY A 134 -9.95 1.77 -19.44
C GLY A 134 -9.73 0.73 -20.53
N PRO A 135 -9.62 -0.56 -20.14
CA PRO A 135 -9.46 -1.66 -21.09
C PRO A 135 -10.62 -1.72 -22.09
N GLU A 136 -10.34 -2.25 -23.29
CA GLU A 136 -11.33 -2.45 -24.36
C GLU A 136 -12.11 -1.17 -24.75
N ASN A 137 -11.46 0.00 -24.65
CA ASN A 137 -12.05 1.31 -24.94
C ASN A 137 -13.29 1.61 -24.06
N SER A 138 -13.23 1.17 -22.79
CA SER A 138 -14.23 1.42 -21.76
C SER A 138 -13.81 2.57 -20.84
N TYR A 139 -14.77 3.26 -20.22
CA TYR A 139 -14.50 4.18 -19.12
C TYR A 139 -14.28 3.45 -17.80
N PHE A 140 -14.58 2.16 -17.73
CA PHE A 140 -14.39 1.38 -16.52
C PHE A 140 -13.16 0.50 -16.64
N GLN A 141 -12.37 0.45 -15.56
CA GLN A 141 -11.41 -0.60 -15.31
C GLN A 141 -12.02 -1.51 -14.22
N PRO A 142 -12.64 -2.65 -14.61
CA PRO A 142 -13.28 -3.55 -13.67
C PRO A 142 -12.25 -4.36 -12.89
N PHE A 143 -12.56 -4.64 -11.62
CA PHE A 143 -11.79 -5.56 -10.78
C PHE A 143 -12.71 -6.22 -9.76
N ASN A 144 -12.21 -7.24 -9.07
CA ASN A 144 -12.95 -7.91 -8.02
C ASN A 144 -12.31 -7.61 -6.67
N LEU A 145 -13.17 -7.17 -5.76
CA LEU A 145 -12.94 -7.26 -4.33
C LEU A 145 -13.35 -8.64 -3.85
N VAL A 146 -12.82 -9.07 -2.71
CA VAL A 146 -13.21 -10.32 -2.06
C VAL A 146 -13.52 -10.06 -0.60
N SER A 147 -14.66 -10.57 -0.14
CA SER A 147 -14.94 -10.72 1.29
C SER A 147 -14.73 -12.18 1.70
N ALA A 148 -14.23 -12.35 2.92
CA ALA A 148 -13.95 -13.67 3.48
C ALA A 148 -14.92 -13.99 4.62
N ALA A 149 -15.31 -15.25 4.72
CA ALA A 149 -16.00 -15.84 5.85
C ALA A 149 -15.27 -17.12 6.28
N LEU A 150 -15.32 -17.44 7.57
CA LEU A 150 -14.83 -18.73 8.04
C LEU A 150 -15.67 -19.84 7.38
N GLY A 151 -15.00 -20.79 6.76
CA GLY A 151 -15.67 -21.92 6.11
C GLY A 151 -16.05 -23.03 7.08
N ASP A 152 -16.96 -23.89 6.65
CA ASP A 152 -17.49 -25.01 7.45
C ASP A 152 -16.56 -26.25 7.44
N GLY A 153 -15.40 -26.17 6.79
CA GLY A 153 -14.38 -27.23 6.75
C GLY A 153 -13.54 -27.31 8.02
N ASP A 154 -12.48 -28.12 8.00
CA ASP A 154 -11.58 -28.25 9.16
C ASP A 154 -10.76 -26.97 9.35
N ASN A 155 -11.08 -26.24 10.41
CA ASN A 155 -10.26 -25.18 10.96
C ASN A 155 -9.60 -25.73 12.24
N SER A 156 -8.37 -26.19 12.13
CA SER A 156 -7.64 -26.85 13.21
C SER A 156 -6.18 -26.45 13.28
N LEU A 157 -5.71 -26.18 14.50
CA LEU A 157 -4.28 -26.09 14.80
C LEU A 157 -3.94 -27.29 15.68
N VAL A 158 -3.02 -28.13 15.20
CA VAL A 158 -2.57 -29.32 15.90
C VAL A 158 -1.07 -29.19 16.13
N ILE A 159 -0.62 -29.39 17.37
CA ILE A 159 0.78 -29.24 17.74
C ILE A 159 1.19 -30.49 18.53
N ASP A 160 2.26 -31.14 18.08
CA ASP A 160 3.00 -32.17 18.82
C ASP A 160 4.28 -31.57 19.39
N GLY A 161 4.85 -32.20 20.43
CA GLY A 161 6.17 -31.84 20.97
C GLY A 161 6.19 -30.68 21.96
N ILE A 162 5.03 -30.20 22.43
CA ILE A 162 4.92 -29.24 23.55
C ILE A 162 3.99 -29.80 24.66
N ASP A 163 4.05 -29.24 25.88
CA ASP A 163 3.17 -29.58 27.02
C ASP A 163 3.18 -31.06 27.44
N THR A 164 4.32 -31.59 27.89
CA THR A 164 4.47 -32.96 28.45
C THR A 164 3.51 -34.01 27.85
N GLY A 165 3.57 -34.21 26.53
CA GLY A 165 3.02 -35.39 25.88
C GLY A 165 2.02 -35.13 24.75
N GLY A 166 2.50 -35.38 23.53
CA GLY A 166 1.75 -35.85 22.37
C GLY A 166 1.05 -34.77 21.53
N LEU A 167 0.61 -35.21 20.35
CA LEU A 167 -0.18 -34.45 19.39
C LEU A 167 -1.49 -33.92 20.02
N ARG A 168 -1.65 -32.60 20.09
CA ARG A 168 -2.85 -31.96 20.65
C ARG A 168 -3.47 -30.94 19.70
N ARG A 169 -4.78 -31.06 19.50
CA ARG A 169 -5.60 -30.02 18.87
C ARG A 169 -5.81 -28.87 19.85
N ARG A 170 -5.63 -27.64 19.37
CA ARG A 170 -5.75 -26.41 20.15
C ARG A 170 -7.17 -25.85 20.13
N SER A 171 -7.50 -25.04 21.14
CA SER A 171 -8.81 -24.42 21.27
C SER A 171 -8.95 -23.23 20.33
N ILE A 172 -9.91 -23.27 19.41
CA ILE A 172 -10.23 -22.09 18.57
C ILE A 172 -10.77 -20.96 19.47
N GLY A 173 -10.37 -19.72 19.21
CA GLY A 173 -10.78 -18.55 19.99
C GLY A 173 -9.94 -18.31 21.25
N GLU A 174 -9.40 -19.35 21.87
CA GLU A 174 -8.55 -19.24 23.06
C GLU A 174 -7.05 -19.33 22.72
N ASP A 175 -6.67 -20.35 21.94
CA ASP A 175 -5.28 -20.59 21.56
C ASP A 175 -4.94 -19.99 20.19
N TYR A 176 -5.88 -20.05 19.23
CA TYR A 176 -5.64 -19.61 17.85
C TYR A 176 -6.94 -19.26 17.11
N TYR A 177 -6.81 -18.57 15.98
CA TYR A 177 -7.88 -18.45 14.97
C TYR A 177 -7.31 -18.33 13.55
N THR A 178 -8.04 -18.85 12.57
CA THR A 178 -7.69 -18.75 11.13
C THR A 178 -7.80 -17.30 10.66
N LEU A 179 -6.83 -16.83 9.87
CA LEU A 179 -6.83 -15.47 9.31
C LEU A 179 -7.65 -15.37 8.03
N ASN A 180 -8.24 -14.20 7.77
CA ASN A 180 -9.17 -13.98 6.66
C ASN A 180 -8.54 -14.08 5.27
N PHE A 181 -7.23 -13.86 5.16
CA PHE A 181 -6.48 -14.03 3.92
C PHE A 181 -5.92 -15.45 3.73
N SER A 182 -6.05 -16.34 4.73
CA SER A 182 -5.54 -17.72 4.66
C SER A 182 -6.02 -18.43 3.40
N ALA A 183 -5.16 -19.25 2.80
CA ALA A 183 -5.61 -20.26 1.86
C ALA A 183 -6.47 -21.31 2.59
N SER A 184 -7.43 -21.90 1.86
CA SER A 184 -8.08 -23.13 2.31
C SER A 184 -7.17 -24.31 2.01
N GLY A 185 -6.90 -25.16 2.99
CA GLY A 185 -5.98 -26.29 2.85
C GLY A 185 -5.28 -26.65 4.15
N SER A 186 -4.17 -27.37 4.01
CA SER A 186 -3.37 -27.81 5.15
C SER A 186 -1.88 -27.62 4.90
N GLY A 187 -1.15 -27.40 5.98
CA GLY A 187 0.29 -27.21 5.99
C GLY A 187 0.84 -27.77 7.30
N SER A 188 1.96 -28.47 7.22
CA SER A 188 2.57 -29.10 8.39
C SER A 188 4.08 -29.09 8.31
N GLY A 189 4.76 -28.88 9.43
CA GLY A 189 6.21 -28.96 9.50
C GLY A 189 6.77 -28.58 10.87
N GLU A 190 8.10 -28.63 10.94
CA GLU A 190 8.85 -28.08 12.07
C GLU A 190 8.61 -26.58 12.21
N LEU A 191 8.71 -26.07 13.44
CA LEU A 191 8.54 -24.65 13.71
C LEU A 191 9.86 -23.88 13.59
N VAL A 192 9.80 -22.72 12.95
CA VAL A 192 10.87 -21.71 12.95
C VAL A 192 10.30 -20.35 13.34
N TYR A 193 11.13 -19.49 13.91
CA TYR A 193 10.81 -18.10 14.16
C TYR A 193 11.57 -17.20 13.19
N ALA A 194 10.90 -16.20 12.60
CA ALA A 194 11.50 -15.29 11.63
C ALA A 194 11.14 -13.82 11.92
N GLY A 195 11.38 -13.35 13.14
CA GLY A 195 11.19 -11.94 13.50
C GLY A 195 9.80 -11.41 13.16
N PHE A 196 9.73 -10.30 12.42
CA PHE A 196 8.50 -9.74 11.87
C PHE A 196 8.06 -10.39 10.56
N GLY A 197 8.87 -11.26 9.96
CA GLY A 197 8.58 -11.93 8.69
C GLY A 197 8.69 -11.01 7.48
N ILE A 198 9.51 -9.96 7.55
CA ILE A 198 9.62 -8.94 6.51
C ILE A 198 10.91 -9.10 5.70
N VAL A 199 10.81 -8.85 4.39
CA VAL A 199 11.95 -8.64 3.50
C VAL A 199 11.74 -7.31 2.78
N GLU A 200 12.58 -6.32 3.06
CA GLU A 200 12.55 -5.01 2.40
C GLU A 200 13.96 -4.64 1.93
N PRO A 201 14.31 -5.01 0.68
CA PRO A 201 15.65 -4.80 0.15
C PRO A 201 16.09 -3.34 0.11
N ARG A 202 15.17 -2.38 -0.03
CA ARG A 202 15.51 -0.94 -0.04
C ARG A 202 16.08 -0.48 1.30
N LEU A 203 15.67 -1.14 2.38
CA LEU A 203 16.14 -0.88 3.73
C LEU A 203 17.30 -1.81 4.15
N GLY A 204 17.65 -2.79 3.32
CA GLY A 204 18.61 -3.85 3.69
C GLY A 204 18.08 -4.76 4.81
N TYR A 205 16.76 -4.87 4.95
CA TYR A 205 16.11 -5.62 6.01
C TYR A 205 15.66 -7.00 5.50
N ASN A 206 16.00 -8.07 6.21
CA ASN A 206 15.61 -9.44 5.84
C ASN A 206 15.52 -10.38 7.06
N ASP A 207 14.29 -10.69 7.49
CA ASP A 207 14.04 -11.66 8.56
C ASP A 207 14.30 -13.12 8.15
N TYR A 208 14.35 -13.42 6.85
CA TYR A 208 14.57 -14.77 6.31
C TYR A 208 16.04 -15.04 5.96
N GLN A 209 16.97 -14.28 6.54
CA GLN A 209 18.40 -14.57 6.42
C GLN A 209 18.80 -15.78 7.27
N GLY A 210 19.83 -16.51 6.83
CA GLY A 210 20.33 -17.69 7.54
C GLY A 210 19.70 -18.99 7.03
N GLU A 211 19.11 -19.77 7.93
CA GLU A 211 18.51 -21.06 7.61
C GLU A 211 17.25 -20.94 6.72
N GLY A 212 16.98 -21.96 5.91
CA GLY A 212 15.79 -22.01 5.07
C GLY A 212 14.52 -22.43 5.83
N VAL A 213 13.37 -22.03 5.28
CA VAL A 213 12.03 -22.33 5.81
C VAL A 213 11.23 -23.30 4.94
N GLU A 214 11.86 -23.90 3.93
CA GLU A 214 11.25 -24.87 3.01
C GLU A 214 10.57 -26.02 3.78
N GLY A 215 9.27 -26.20 3.58
CA GLY A 215 8.45 -27.22 4.23
C GLY A 215 8.18 -27.00 5.73
N LYS A 216 8.56 -25.85 6.29
CA LYS A 216 8.40 -25.53 7.72
C LYS A 216 7.20 -24.63 7.99
N ILE A 217 6.75 -24.59 9.24
CA ILE A 217 5.79 -23.59 9.72
C ILE A 217 6.57 -22.41 10.30
N VAL A 218 6.27 -21.20 9.82
CA VAL A 218 6.98 -19.98 10.27
C VAL A 218 6.13 -19.23 11.29
N LEU A 219 6.67 -18.98 12.47
CA LEU A 219 6.11 -18.05 13.46
C LEU A 219 6.72 -16.66 13.26
N VAL A 220 5.86 -15.66 13.12
CA VAL A 220 6.26 -14.25 12.98
C VAL A 220 5.47 -13.36 13.94
N LEU A 221 6.07 -12.24 14.32
CA LEU A 221 5.35 -11.15 15.00
C LEU A 221 4.43 -10.43 14.00
N ASP A 222 3.32 -9.90 14.49
CA ASP A 222 2.57 -8.87 13.77
C ASP A 222 3.34 -7.53 13.75
N ARG A 223 2.94 -6.61 12.86
CA ARG A 223 3.59 -5.29 12.65
C ARG A 223 5.05 -5.32 12.16
N GLU A 224 5.91 -4.43 12.63
CA GLU A 224 7.23 -4.16 12.08
C GLU A 224 8.16 -3.57 13.15
N PRO A 225 9.47 -3.49 12.88
CA PRO A 225 10.40 -2.80 13.77
C PRO A 225 10.07 -1.31 13.92
N GLY A 226 10.22 -0.77 15.12
CA GLY A 226 10.14 0.67 15.36
C GLY A 226 8.74 1.27 15.22
N VAL A 227 7.66 0.51 15.44
CA VAL A 227 6.25 0.98 15.30
C VAL A 227 5.88 2.26 16.08
N ALA A 228 6.65 2.58 17.12
CA ALA A 228 6.44 3.78 17.94
C ALA A 228 7.43 4.91 17.61
N ASP A 229 8.34 4.70 16.66
CA ASP A 229 9.37 5.65 16.27
C ASP A 229 8.94 6.44 15.03
N PRO A 230 8.68 7.76 15.14
CA PRO A 230 8.41 8.61 13.98
C PRO A 230 9.54 8.66 12.94
N ALA A 231 10.75 8.26 13.32
CA ALA A 231 11.90 8.14 12.43
C ALA A 231 12.13 6.71 11.90
N SER A 232 11.22 5.77 12.17
CA SER A 232 11.32 4.40 11.67
C SER A 232 11.46 4.40 10.14
N PRO A 233 12.39 3.60 9.58
CA PRO A 233 12.52 3.47 8.13
C PRO A 233 11.32 2.75 7.48
N PHE A 234 10.45 2.13 8.29
CA PHE A 234 9.19 1.52 7.89
C PHE A 234 8.04 2.53 7.98
N ASP A 235 8.11 3.61 7.20
CA ASP A 235 7.05 4.63 7.11
C ASP A 235 6.69 5.32 8.46
N GLY A 236 7.65 5.41 9.38
CA GLY A 236 7.51 6.10 10.67
C GLY A 236 6.49 5.41 11.58
N VAL A 237 5.40 6.11 11.89
CA VAL A 237 4.30 5.58 12.73
C VAL A 237 3.11 5.04 11.93
N VAL A 238 3.22 5.04 10.60
CA VAL A 238 2.24 4.45 9.69
C VAL A 238 2.70 3.04 9.37
N THR A 239 1.78 2.07 9.40
CA THR A 239 2.13 0.69 9.06
C THR A 239 2.62 0.59 7.63
N ALA A 240 3.86 0.13 7.43
CA ALA A 240 4.42 -0.02 6.10
C ALA A 240 3.71 -1.14 5.33
N GLU A 241 3.68 -1.02 4.00
CA GLU A 241 2.98 -1.96 3.13
C GLU A 241 3.49 -3.41 3.31
N GLN A 242 4.81 -3.61 3.43
CA GLN A 242 5.41 -4.94 3.61
C GLN A 242 5.03 -5.61 4.93
N SER A 243 4.54 -4.82 5.88
CA SER A 243 4.22 -5.25 7.23
C SER A 243 2.78 -5.73 7.36
N ARG A 244 1.98 -5.61 6.29
CA ARG A 244 0.66 -6.22 6.21
C ARG A 244 0.79 -7.75 6.28
N ASP A 245 -0.02 -8.37 7.12
CA ASP A 245 0.05 -9.81 7.39
C ASP A 245 0.03 -10.68 6.11
N TRP A 246 -0.78 -10.31 5.11
CA TRP A 246 -0.84 -11.06 3.85
C TRP A 246 0.44 -10.94 3.01
N ARG A 247 1.17 -9.80 3.07
CA ARG A 247 2.48 -9.63 2.42
C ARG A 247 3.52 -10.55 3.07
N LYS A 248 3.51 -10.63 4.40
CA LYS A 248 4.39 -11.54 5.15
C LYS A 248 4.12 -13.01 4.82
N ALA A 249 2.85 -13.36 4.63
CA ALA A 249 2.47 -14.71 4.18
C ALA A 249 2.98 -15.00 2.76
N LEU A 250 2.92 -14.05 1.82
CA LEU A 250 3.54 -14.21 0.49
C LEU A 250 5.04 -14.41 0.60
N VAL A 251 5.74 -13.61 1.41
CA VAL A 251 7.19 -13.75 1.60
C VAL A 251 7.52 -15.13 2.18
N ALA A 252 6.79 -15.61 3.20
CA ALA A 252 6.99 -16.95 3.76
C ALA A 252 6.80 -18.04 2.69
N GLN A 253 5.74 -17.93 1.90
CA GLN A 253 5.41 -18.85 0.80
C GLN A 253 6.50 -18.85 -0.29
N GLU A 254 6.97 -17.68 -0.71
CA GLU A 254 8.06 -17.53 -1.70
C GLU A 254 9.38 -18.17 -1.23
N ARG A 255 9.55 -18.31 0.10
CA ARG A 255 10.68 -19.00 0.73
C ARG A 255 10.43 -20.49 1.00
N GLY A 256 9.28 -21.01 0.57
CA GLY A 256 8.92 -22.42 0.67
C GLY A 256 8.23 -22.84 1.97
N ALA A 257 7.78 -21.89 2.80
CA ALA A 257 7.06 -22.24 4.02
C ALA A 257 5.80 -23.07 3.71
N ALA A 258 5.50 -24.07 4.55
CA ALA A 258 4.28 -24.87 4.46
C ALA A 258 3.07 -24.18 5.11
N GLY A 259 3.29 -23.13 5.91
CA GLY A 259 2.26 -22.38 6.63
C GLY A 259 2.87 -21.30 7.50
N ILE A 260 2.03 -20.38 7.98
CA ILE A 260 2.47 -19.23 8.77
C ILE A 260 1.58 -19.02 10.01
N LEU A 261 2.23 -18.76 11.14
CA LEU A 261 1.60 -18.37 12.39
C LEU A 261 1.98 -16.94 12.74
N PHE A 262 1.00 -16.15 13.15
CA PHE A 262 1.20 -14.79 13.66
C PHE A 262 1.03 -14.77 15.18
N VAL A 263 1.83 -13.97 15.86
CA VAL A 263 1.66 -13.63 17.27
C VAL A 263 1.81 -12.12 17.45
N SER A 264 1.12 -11.56 18.45
CA SER A 264 1.27 -10.14 18.79
C SER A 264 2.72 -9.79 19.14
N ASP A 265 3.18 -8.64 18.70
CA ASP A 265 4.41 -8.00 19.19
C ASP A 265 4.23 -7.56 20.66
N VAL A 266 4.65 -8.45 21.56
CA VAL A 266 4.57 -8.27 23.02
C VAL A 266 5.56 -7.22 23.55
N HIS A 267 6.62 -6.93 22.79
CA HIS A 267 7.67 -6.00 23.21
C HIS A 267 7.18 -4.55 23.12
N ASN A 268 6.66 -4.14 21.96
CA ASN A 268 6.16 -2.78 21.78
C ASN A 268 4.71 -2.59 22.25
N ARG A 269 3.96 -3.68 22.41
CA ARG A 269 2.63 -3.64 23.02
C ARG A 269 2.43 -4.81 23.98
N PRO A 270 2.83 -4.64 25.25
CA PRO A 270 2.38 -5.57 26.30
C PRO A 270 0.85 -5.64 26.25
N GLU A 271 0.30 -6.85 26.13
CA GLU A 271 -1.11 -7.12 25.79
C GLU A 271 -2.08 -6.24 26.62
N SER A 272 -2.63 -5.20 25.99
CA SER A 272 -3.74 -4.40 26.55
C SER A 272 -5.09 -4.83 25.99
N THR A 273 -5.09 -5.72 25.00
CA THR A 273 -6.27 -6.21 24.30
C THR A 273 -6.51 -7.66 24.70
N ASP A 274 -7.72 -7.96 25.17
CA ASP A 274 -8.15 -9.33 25.45
C ASP A 274 -8.16 -10.14 24.14
N TYR A 275 -7.20 -11.07 24.02
CA TYR A 275 -7.06 -11.95 22.86
C TYR A 275 -8.35 -12.72 22.55
N THR A 276 -9.02 -13.24 23.59
CA THR A 276 -10.24 -14.03 23.42
C THR A 276 -11.34 -13.17 22.81
N SER A 277 -11.53 -11.95 23.32
CA SER A 277 -12.45 -10.98 22.72
C SER A 277 -12.09 -10.64 21.28
N ALA A 278 -10.80 -10.46 20.96
CA ALA A 278 -10.37 -10.20 19.58
C ALA A 278 -10.67 -11.39 18.66
N ALA A 279 -10.40 -12.61 19.11
CA ALA A 279 -10.64 -13.84 18.36
C ALA A 279 -12.13 -14.10 18.14
N GLU A 280 -12.96 -13.93 19.19
CA GLU A 280 -14.42 -14.06 19.11
C GLU A 280 -15.05 -13.06 18.13
N ASN A 281 -14.46 -11.87 18.01
CA ASN A 281 -14.97 -10.81 17.13
C ASN A 281 -14.38 -10.85 15.72
N TYR A 282 -13.31 -11.62 15.47
CA TYR A 282 -12.58 -11.58 14.21
C TYR A 282 -13.44 -11.96 13.00
N TRP A 283 -14.26 -13.02 13.14
CA TRP A 283 -15.15 -13.54 12.10
C TRP A 283 -16.60 -13.07 12.23
N ARG A 284 -16.92 -12.18 13.19
CA ARG A 284 -18.28 -11.64 13.30
C ARG A 284 -18.59 -10.79 12.07
N VAL A 285 -19.75 -11.06 11.47
CA VAL A 285 -20.24 -10.30 10.31
C VAL A 285 -20.46 -8.85 10.74
N SER A 286 -19.63 -7.95 10.21
CA SER A 286 -19.80 -6.50 10.35
C SER A 286 -20.80 -5.97 9.31
N GLN A 287 -21.47 -4.86 9.63
CA GLN A 287 -22.31 -4.14 8.65
C GLN A 287 -21.51 -3.67 7.43
N ARG A 288 -20.20 -3.47 7.61
CA ARG A 288 -19.23 -3.15 6.55
C ARG A 288 -18.28 -4.33 6.38
N PRO A 289 -18.44 -5.18 5.34
CA PRO A 289 -17.59 -6.35 5.19
C PRO A 289 -16.13 -5.94 5.02
N ARG A 290 -15.21 -6.69 5.64
CA ARG A 290 -13.78 -6.56 5.33
C ARG A 290 -13.56 -7.09 3.93
N VAL A 291 -13.03 -6.24 3.06
CA VAL A 291 -12.75 -6.57 1.66
C VAL A 291 -11.29 -6.27 1.33
N THR A 292 -10.78 -6.98 0.34
CA THR A 292 -9.45 -6.76 -0.24
C THR A 292 -9.47 -7.16 -1.72
N LEU A 293 -8.36 -7.05 -2.45
CA LEU A 293 -8.30 -7.47 -3.86
C LEU A 293 -8.31 -8.99 -4.00
N GLU A 294 -9.13 -9.50 -4.93
CA GLU A 294 -9.14 -10.91 -5.31
C GLU A 294 -7.76 -11.37 -5.77
N THR A 295 -7.07 -10.56 -6.59
CA THR A 295 -5.74 -10.84 -7.12
C THR A 295 -4.66 -11.00 -6.05
N TRP A 296 -4.85 -10.42 -4.86
CA TRP A 296 -3.94 -10.61 -3.73
C TRP A 296 -4.22 -11.93 -3.03
N MET A 297 -5.48 -12.23 -2.79
CA MET A 297 -5.89 -13.43 -2.07
C MET A 297 -5.61 -14.69 -2.88
N ASP A 298 -5.74 -14.63 -4.21
CA ASP A 298 -5.45 -15.74 -5.12
C ASP A 298 -3.96 -16.11 -5.16
N LYS A 299 -3.07 -15.21 -4.75
CA LYS A 299 -1.62 -15.49 -4.63
C LYS A 299 -1.27 -16.24 -3.35
N ILE A 300 -2.15 -16.26 -2.34
CA ILE A 300 -1.91 -16.95 -1.07
C ILE A 300 -2.35 -18.41 -1.19
N GLU A 301 -1.40 -19.32 -1.06
CA GLU A 301 -1.58 -20.77 -1.19
C GLU A 301 -1.32 -21.53 0.12
N ILE A 302 -0.67 -20.88 1.11
CA ILE A 302 -0.38 -21.48 2.40
C ILE A 302 -1.45 -21.14 3.47
N PRO A 303 -1.74 -22.05 4.43
CA PRO A 303 -2.63 -21.74 5.54
C PRO A 303 -1.96 -20.77 6.52
N ALA A 304 -2.77 -19.85 7.05
CA ALA A 304 -2.34 -18.79 7.96
C ALA A 304 -3.28 -18.69 9.19
N ALA A 305 -2.69 -18.63 10.38
CA ALA A 305 -3.44 -18.46 11.62
C ALA A 305 -2.74 -17.48 12.56
N ARG A 306 -3.49 -16.87 13.46
CA ARG A 306 -2.94 -16.16 14.63
C ARG A 306 -3.02 -17.06 15.85
N VAL A 307 -1.98 -17.04 16.68
CA VAL A 307 -1.94 -17.71 17.99
C VAL A 307 -1.91 -16.69 19.12
N SER A 308 -2.34 -17.08 20.31
CA SER A 308 -2.22 -16.26 21.52
C SER A 308 -0.75 -16.15 21.95
N ALA A 309 -0.38 -15.06 22.64
CA ALA A 309 0.97 -14.91 23.19
C ALA A 309 1.31 -16.04 24.17
N GLN A 310 0.31 -16.54 24.90
CA GLN A 310 0.47 -17.65 25.84
C GLN A 310 0.80 -18.97 25.13
N LEU A 311 0.18 -19.26 23.98
CA LEU A 311 0.55 -20.42 23.18
C LEU A 311 1.92 -20.22 22.53
N ALA A 312 2.21 -19.03 22.01
CA ALA A 312 3.50 -18.72 21.41
C ALA A 312 4.66 -18.84 22.40
N GLU A 313 4.52 -18.37 23.65
CA GLU A 313 5.52 -18.54 24.71
C GLU A 313 5.84 -20.03 24.95
N ARG A 314 4.82 -20.90 24.93
CA ARG A 314 5.02 -22.35 25.07
C ARG A 314 5.67 -22.97 23.84
N LEU A 315 5.33 -22.48 22.64
CA LEU A 315 5.95 -22.93 21.38
C LEU A 315 7.44 -22.63 21.35
N VAL A 316 7.85 -21.43 21.77
CA VAL A 316 9.25 -21.00 21.69
C VAL A 316 10.12 -21.46 22.86
N ALA A 317 9.54 -22.06 23.91
CA ALA A 317 10.26 -22.40 25.14
C ALA A 317 11.54 -23.25 24.93
N GLU A 318 11.50 -24.21 24.00
CA GLU A 318 12.63 -25.10 23.69
C GLU A 318 13.74 -24.41 22.86
N SER A 319 13.51 -23.18 22.37
CA SER A 319 14.59 -22.36 21.77
C SER A 319 15.59 -21.83 22.80
N GLY A 320 15.23 -21.86 24.09
CA GLY A 320 15.98 -21.23 25.17
C GLY A 320 15.78 -19.73 25.30
N GLN A 321 14.87 -19.14 24.51
CA GLN A 321 14.48 -17.73 24.58
C GLN A 321 12.97 -17.60 24.89
N THR A 322 12.60 -16.55 25.62
CA THR A 322 11.19 -16.18 25.83
C THR A 322 10.64 -15.46 24.60
N LEU A 323 9.32 -15.38 24.45
CA LEU A 323 8.69 -14.62 23.37
C LEU A 323 9.11 -13.14 23.43
N GLU A 324 9.23 -12.58 24.62
CA GLU A 324 9.72 -11.20 24.83
C GLU A 324 11.15 -11.01 24.32
N GLN A 325 12.05 -11.96 24.57
CA GLN A 325 13.43 -11.88 24.09
C GLN A 325 13.51 -11.98 22.56
N LEU A 326 12.68 -12.82 21.95
CA LEU A 326 12.57 -12.92 20.51
C LEU A 326 11.99 -11.63 19.91
N ALA A 327 10.92 -11.09 20.52
CA ALA A 327 10.30 -9.84 20.08
C ALA A 327 11.25 -8.65 20.18
N ALA A 328 11.93 -8.49 21.31
CA ALA A 328 12.96 -7.46 21.47
C ALA A 328 14.14 -7.64 20.49
N GLY A 329 14.50 -8.88 20.17
CA GLY A 329 15.54 -9.16 19.17
C GLY A 329 15.12 -8.84 17.74
N ALA A 330 13.82 -8.90 17.44
CA ALA A 330 13.27 -8.60 16.12
C ALA A 330 13.32 -7.11 15.76
N GLU A 331 13.53 -6.22 16.73
CA GLU A 331 13.82 -4.79 16.54
C GLU A 331 15.18 -4.51 15.84
N SER A 332 15.90 -5.57 15.44
CA SER A 332 17.11 -5.50 14.63
C SER A 332 16.90 -4.68 13.34
N GLY A 333 17.75 -3.67 13.11
CA GLY A 333 17.69 -2.85 11.89
C GLY A 333 17.96 -3.58 10.57
N SER A 334 18.41 -4.84 10.61
CA SER A 334 18.64 -5.68 9.41
C SER A 334 17.76 -6.94 9.36
N GLY A 335 16.84 -7.11 10.32
CA GLY A 335 16.07 -8.33 10.51
C GLY A 335 16.70 -9.28 11.52
N HIS A 336 15.85 -10.13 12.12
CA HIS A 336 16.23 -11.10 13.14
C HIS A 336 17.01 -12.29 12.55
N GLY A 337 16.64 -12.72 11.33
CA GLY A 337 17.05 -14.00 10.77
C GLY A 337 16.20 -15.17 11.28
N VAL A 338 16.32 -16.29 10.59
CA VAL A 338 15.55 -17.51 10.92
C VAL A 338 16.19 -18.20 12.12
N LEU A 339 15.38 -18.49 13.13
CA LEU A 339 15.73 -19.27 14.31
C LEU A 339 14.92 -20.57 14.33
N ALA A 340 15.60 -21.71 14.41
CA ALA A 340 14.95 -23.00 14.60
C ALA A 340 14.35 -23.11 16.01
N ILE A 341 13.11 -23.60 16.09
CA ILE A 341 12.43 -23.89 17.36
C ILE A 341 12.31 -25.42 17.48
N PRO A 342 13.26 -26.08 18.17
CA PRO A 342 13.28 -27.54 18.22
C PRO A 342 12.12 -28.07 19.09
N GLY A 343 11.54 -29.20 18.71
CA GLY A 343 10.49 -29.89 19.47
C GLY A 343 9.11 -29.83 18.82
N PRO A 344 8.52 -28.64 18.61
CA PRO A 344 7.20 -28.54 18.02
C PRO A 344 7.14 -29.02 16.57
N ASN A 345 6.18 -29.90 16.29
CA ASN A 345 5.68 -30.12 14.93
C ASN A 345 4.25 -29.59 14.85
N VAL A 346 4.01 -28.67 13.90
CA VAL A 346 2.77 -27.91 13.81
C VAL A 346 2.05 -28.29 12.53
N GLN A 347 0.75 -28.52 12.63
CA GLN A 347 -0.16 -28.65 11.50
C GLN A 347 -1.26 -27.59 11.59
N ILE A 348 -1.43 -26.83 10.52
CA ILE A 348 -2.51 -25.86 10.33
C ILE A 348 -3.45 -26.42 9.27
N ASN A 349 -4.73 -26.51 9.59
CA ASN A 349 -5.81 -26.76 8.64
C ASN A 349 -6.73 -25.53 8.65
N ALA A 350 -7.02 -24.99 7.48
CA ALA A 350 -7.82 -23.79 7.31
C ALA A 350 -8.91 -24.02 6.27
N SER A 351 -10.11 -23.50 6.55
CA SER A 351 -11.22 -23.41 5.60
C SER A 351 -11.74 -21.98 5.63
N VAL A 352 -11.55 -21.27 4.52
CA VAL A 352 -12.00 -19.90 4.31
C VAL A 352 -12.83 -19.83 3.03
N ASN A 353 -14.06 -19.36 3.16
CA ASN A 353 -14.96 -19.11 2.04
C ASN A 353 -14.75 -17.68 1.55
N ARG A 354 -14.54 -17.52 0.24
CA ARG A 354 -14.33 -16.22 -0.41
C ARG A 354 -15.50 -15.89 -1.32
N ARG A 355 -15.97 -14.65 -1.28
CA ARG A 355 -16.99 -14.12 -2.18
C ARG A 355 -16.42 -12.96 -2.96
N ALA A 356 -16.33 -13.12 -4.27
CA ALA A 356 -16.02 -12.03 -5.20
C ALA A 356 -17.15 -10.99 -5.21
N ILE A 357 -16.77 -9.73 -5.23
CA ILE A 357 -17.64 -8.57 -5.28
C ILE A 357 -17.07 -7.64 -6.37
N PRO A 358 -17.80 -7.41 -7.46
CA PRO A 358 -17.31 -6.57 -8.54
C PRO A 358 -17.20 -5.10 -8.09
N ALA A 359 -16.11 -4.46 -8.49
CA ALA A 359 -15.80 -3.05 -8.28
C ALA A 359 -15.19 -2.47 -9.57
N ARG A 360 -15.05 -1.14 -9.66
CA ARG A 360 -14.53 -0.51 -10.88
C ARG A 360 -13.97 0.90 -10.65
N ASN A 361 -12.78 1.13 -11.19
CA ASN A 361 -12.28 2.50 -11.36
C ASN A 361 -12.95 3.14 -12.58
N VAL A 362 -13.00 4.47 -12.62
CA VAL A 362 -13.50 5.25 -13.76
C VAL A 362 -12.35 6.04 -14.39
N LEU A 363 -12.03 5.75 -15.64
CA LEU A 363 -10.87 6.25 -16.37
C LEU A 363 -11.32 6.99 -17.63
N GLY A 364 -11.03 8.29 -17.72
CA GLY A 364 -11.22 9.11 -18.91
C GLY A 364 -9.91 9.80 -19.28
N MET A 365 -9.69 10.14 -20.55
CA MET A 365 -8.41 10.72 -20.98
C MET A 365 -8.55 11.79 -22.06
N VAL A 366 -7.53 12.64 -22.14
CA VAL A 366 -7.22 13.50 -23.29
C VAL A 366 -5.87 13.05 -23.84
N GLU A 367 -5.84 12.72 -25.13
CA GLU A 367 -4.62 12.29 -25.83
C GLU A 367 -3.60 13.44 -25.96
N GLY A 368 -2.32 13.11 -25.88
CA GLY A 368 -1.24 14.07 -26.07
C GLY A 368 -1.17 14.61 -27.49
N SER A 369 -0.97 15.92 -27.64
CA SER A 369 -0.87 16.61 -28.94
C SER A 369 0.53 16.55 -29.57
N ASP A 370 1.56 16.18 -28.80
CA ASP A 370 2.95 16.13 -29.24
C ASP A 370 3.38 14.68 -29.49
N PRO A 371 3.60 14.27 -30.75
CA PRO A 371 3.87 12.87 -31.09
C PRO A 371 5.16 12.32 -30.46
N ASP A 372 6.09 13.18 -30.03
CA ASP A 372 7.32 12.75 -29.37
C ASP A 372 7.11 12.34 -27.90
N VAL A 373 6.00 12.75 -27.28
CA VAL A 373 5.70 12.50 -25.85
C VAL A 373 4.25 12.10 -25.58
N ALA A 374 3.43 11.88 -26.60
CA ALA A 374 2.01 11.51 -26.44
C ALA A 374 1.83 10.14 -25.75
N ASP A 375 2.81 9.23 -25.90
CA ASP A 375 2.83 7.93 -25.21
C ASP A 375 3.17 8.03 -23.71
N GLU A 376 3.66 9.19 -23.24
CA GLU A 376 3.86 9.48 -21.82
C GLU A 376 2.55 9.94 -21.18
N VAL A 377 2.29 9.49 -19.95
CA VAL A 377 1.02 9.72 -19.26
C VAL A 377 1.22 10.49 -17.97
N VAL A 378 0.41 11.53 -17.78
CA VAL A 378 0.19 12.18 -16.49
C VAL A 378 -1.15 11.69 -15.94
N ILE A 379 -1.14 11.11 -14.75
CA ILE A 379 -2.37 10.71 -14.06
C ILE A 379 -2.79 11.84 -13.13
N ILE A 380 -4.04 12.29 -13.24
CA ILE A 380 -4.69 13.16 -12.27
C ILE A 380 -5.82 12.34 -11.66
N CYS A 381 -5.85 12.20 -10.33
CA CYS A 381 -6.74 11.24 -9.69
C CYS A 381 -7.35 11.70 -8.37
N ALA A 382 -8.45 11.04 -8.02
CA ALA A 382 -9.17 11.14 -6.75
C ALA A 382 -9.86 9.80 -6.47
N HIS A 383 -10.27 9.51 -5.23
CA HIS A 383 -11.22 8.43 -4.97
C HIS A 383 -12.65 8.96 -4.84
N PHE A 384 -13.62 8.07 -5.04
CA PHE A 384 -15.05 8.41 -5.01
C PHE A 384 -15.91 7.52 -4.08
N ASP A 385 -15.31 6.51 -3.45
CA ASP A 385 -15.93 5.74 -2.38
C ASP A 385 -15.68 6.36 -1.02
N HIS A 386 -16.68 6.30 -0.16
CA HIS A 386 -16.56 6.78 1.21
C HIS A 386 -17.09 5.73 2.20
N ASP A 387 -17.40 6.13 3.42
CA ASP A 387 -17.55 5.17 4.51
C ASP A 387 -18.97 4.57 4.64
N GLY A 388 -19.97 5.13 3.98
CA GLY A 388 -21.36 4.66 4.02
C GLY A 388 -22.18 5.28 5.14
N ALA A 389 -22.96 4.47 5.86
CA ALA A 389 -23.78 4.92 6.99
C ALA A 389 -23.65 3.96 8.19
N ASN A 390 -24.02 4.44 9.38
CA ASN A 390 -24.17 3.63 10.60
C ASN A 390 -25.33 4.17 11.45
N GLU A 391 -25.46 3.68 12.69
CA GLU A 391 -26.50 4.14 13.63
C GLU A 391 -26.44 5.64 13.98
N GLN A 392 -25.30 6.30 13.75
CA GLN A 392 -25.07 7.71 14.02
C GLN A 392 -25.44 8.61 12.83
N GLY A 393 -25.59 8.03 11.64
CA GLY A 393 -25.98 8.75 10.43
C GLY A 393 -25.21 8.32 9.19
N VAL A 394 -25.33 9.14 8.14
CA VAL A 394 -24.60 8.99 6.89
C VAL A 394 -23.24 9.68 7.02
N PHE A 395 -22.18 9.02 6.60
CA PHE A 395 -20.87 9.64 6.36
C PHE A 395 -20.93 10.22 4.96
N ASN A 396 -21.29 11.49 4.84
CA ASN A 396 -21.59 12.11 3.54
C ASN A 396 -20.36 12.27 2.64
N GLY A 397 -19.17 12.39 3.22
CA GLY A 397 -17.92 12.51 2.50
C GLY A 397 -17.80 13.72 1.59
N ALA A 398 -17.94 14.91 2.19
CA ALA A 398 -17.86 16.16 1.46
C ALA A 398 -16.41 16.65 1.27
N ASP A 399 -15.56 16.47 2.28
CA ASP A 399 -14.12 16.76 2.17
C ASP A 399 -13.41 15.52 1.65
N ASP A 400 -13.28 14.50 2.52
CA ASP A 400 -12.96 13.11 2.21
C ASP A 400 -14.23 12.41 1.73
N ASP A 401 -14.50 12.25 0.43
CA ASP A 401 -13.60 12.39 -0.73
C ASP A 401 -14.20 13.27 -1.84
N GLY A 402 -15.42 13.76 -1.61
CA GLY A 402 -16.21 14.45 -2.61
C GLY A 402 -15.50 15.68 -3.17
N SER A 403 -14.72 16.39 -2.36
CA SER A 403 -13.98 17.59 -2.77
C SER A 403 -12.94 17.28 -3.86
N GLY A 404 -12.17 16.20 -3.71
CA GLY A 404 -11.22 15.72 -4.70
C GLY A 404 -11.91 15.22 -5.96
N THR A 405 -12.99 14.44 -5.82
CA THR A 405 -13.76 13.95 -6.98
C THR A 405 -14.32 15.09 -7.84
N VAL A 406 -14.92 16.13 -7.25
CA VAL A 406 -15.47 17.25 -8.04
C VAL A 406 -14.38 18.10 -8.69
N ALA A 407 -13.23 18.27 -8.04
CA ALA A 407 -12.10 18.94 -8.67
C ALA A 407 -11.54 18.13 -9.84
N LEU A 408 -11.48 16.81 -9.74
CA LEU A 408 -11.09 15.94 -10.86
C LEU A 408 -12.00 16.17 -12.07
N LEU A 409 -13.31 16.27 -11.88
CA LEU A 409 -14.29 16.50 -12.94
C LEU A 409 -14.10 17.87 -13.62
N ASP A 410 -13.93 18.94 -12.85
CA ASP A 410 -13.74 20.30 -13.37
C ASP A 410 -12.38 20.47 -14.06
N ILE A 411 -11.32 19.86 -13.53
CA ILE A 411 -10.01 19.83 -14.19
C ILE A 411 -10.14 19.08 -15.53
N ALA A 412 -10.82 17.93 -15.54
CA ALA A 412 -11.05 17.18 -16.78
C ALA A 412 -11.83 17.99 -17.82
N GLU A 413 -12.81 18.80 -17.39
CA GLU A 413 -13.53 19.74 -18.25
C GLU A 413 -12.61 20.80 -18.86
N ALA A 414 -11.72 21.40 -18.07
CA ALA A 414 -10.76 22.38 -18.56
C ALA A 414 -9.84 21.79 -19.64
N TYR A 415 -9.34 20.56 -19.42
CA TYR A 415 -8.51 19.85 -20.42
C TYR A 415 -9.29 19.49 -21.68
N ALA A 416 -10.54 19.01 -21.55
CA ALA A 416 -11.38 18.68 -22.69
C ALA A 416 -11.67 19.91 -23.55
N LEU A 417 -11.99 21.05 -22.93
CA LEU A 417 -12.24 22.31 -23.62
C LEU A 417 -10.98 22.85 -24.31
N ALA A 418 -9.80 22.74 -23.67
CA ALA A 418 -8.53 23.11 -24.28
C ALA A 418 -8.23 22.23 -25.51
N ALA A 419 -8.39 20.91 -25.40
CA ALA A 419 -8.20 19.98 -26.50
C ALA A 419 -9.14 20.28 -27.68
N ALA A 420 -10.42 20.57 -27.43
CA ALA A 420 -11.39 20.94 -28.45
C ALA A 420 -11.02 22.22 -29.22
N ARG A 421 -10.20 23.10 -28.64
CA ARG A 421 -9.65 24.31 -29.30
C ARG A 421 -8.31 24.10 -29.99
N GLY A 422 -7.75 22.89 -29.94
CA GLY A 422 -6.40 22.60 -30.44
C GLY A 422 -5.28 23.03 -29.48
N GLU A 423 -5.61 23.29 -28.22
CA GLU A 423 -4.69 23.69 -27.13
C GLU A 423 -4.47 22.53 -26.14
N GLY A 424 -4.62 21.29 -26.62
CA GLY A 424 -4.51 20.08 -25.80
C GLY A 424 -3.11 19.87 -25.19
N PRO A 425 -3.02 19.08 -24.12
CA PRO A 425 -1.75 18.81 -23.45
C PRO A 425 -0.76 18.13 -24.38
N ARG A 426 0.54 18.37 -24.21
CA ARG A 426 1.58 17.69 -25.00
C ARG A 426 1.59 16.18 -24.76
N ARG A 427 1.43 15.78 -23.49
CA ARG A 427 1.35 14.39 -23.03
C ARG A 427 -0.08 13.95 -22.88
N THR A 428 -0.33 12.65 -22.92
CA THR A 428 -1.64 12.11 -22.56
C THR A 428 -1.91 12.38 -21.09
N VAL A 429 -3.13 12.84 -20.78
CA VAL A 429 -3.60 13.05 -19.40
C VAL A 429 -4.71 12.05 -19.12
N LEU A 430 -4.50 11.20 -18.13
CA LEU A 430 -5.48 10.24 -17.63
C LEU A 430 -6.14 10.81 -16.36
N PHE A 431 -7.46 10.97 -16.41
CA PHE A 431 -8.30 11.28 -15.27
C PHE A 431 -8.80 9.98 -14.67
N ALA A 432 -8.38 9.69 -13.44
CA ALA A 432 -8.68 8.42 -12.80
C ALA A 432 -9.43 8.63 -11.48
N ALA A 433 -10.65 8.11 -11.42
CA ALA A 433 -11.44 8.03 -10.20
C ALA A 433 -11.34 6.62 -9.61
N TRP A 434 -10.75 6.50 -8.43
CA TRP A 434 -10.49 5.23 -7.74
C TRP A 434 -11.67 4.80 -6.89
N ASP A 435 -12.00 3.51 -6.93
CA ASP A 435 -12.97 2.85 -6.05
C ASP A 435 -12.22 2.12 -4.92
N ALA A 436 -12.89 1.88 -3.80
CA ALA A 436 -12.40 1.14 -2.64
C ALA A 436 -11.07 1.65 -2.03
N GLU A 437 -10.85 2.96 -2.04
CA GLU A 437 -9.74 3.63 -1.34
C GLU A 437 -9.87 3.42 0.18
N GLU A 438 -11.09 3.61 0.71
CA GLU A 438 -11.41 3.55 2.15
C GLU A 438 -11.29 2.14 2.74
N ARG A 439 -11.00 1.17 1.87
CA ARG A 439 -10.76 -0.23 2.19
C ARG A 439 -9.30 -0.65 2.00
N GLY A 440 -8.42 0.33 1.78
CA GLY A 440 -6.97 0.17 1.69
C GLY A 440 -6.40 0.41 0.30
N LEU A 441 -6.81 1.50 -0.37
CA LEU A 441 -6.30 1.94 -1.68
C LEU A 441 -6.59 0.94 -2.82
N LEU A 442 -7.64 0.12 -2.71
CA LEU A 442 -7.75 -1.11 -3.50
C LEU A 442 -7.89 -0.86 -5.00
N GLY A 443 -8.64 0.17 -5.41
CA GLY A 443 -8.76 0.54 -6.83
C GLY A 443 -7.44 1.04 -7.42
N ALA A 444 -6.70 1.89 -6.68
CA ALA A 444 -5.39 2.37 -7.10
C ALA A 444 -4.36 1.23 -7.16
N TRP A 445 -4.36 0.33 -6.17
CA TRP A 445 -3.52 -0.88 -6.18
C TRP A 445 -3.82 -1.75 -7.38
N TYR A 446 -5.09 -1.99 -7.70
CA TYR A 446 -5.45 -2.75 -8.89
C TYR A 446 -4.89 -2.11 -10.17
N TYR A 447 -4.98 -0.78 -10.28
CA TYR A 447 -4.36 -0.07 -11.41
C TYR A 447 -2.86 -0.35 -11.50
N THR A 448 -2.12 -0.38 -10.37
CA THR A 448 -0.68 -0.70 -10.41
C THR A 448 -0.38 -2.16 -10.82
N GLU A 449 -1.28 -3.11 -10.53
CA GLU A 449 -1.11 -4.52 -10.93
C GLU A 449 -1.52 -4.78 -12.38
N ALA A 450 -2.55 -4.08 -12.86
CA ALA A 450 -3.11 -4.24 -14.20
C ALA A 450 -3.35 -2.88 -14.88
N PRO A 451 -2.28 -2.10 -15.14
CA PRO A 451 -2.43 -0.74 -15.61
C PRO A 451 -2.87 -0.68 -17.08
N THR A 452 -3.75 0.26 -17.43
CA THR A 452 -4.07 0.53 -18.84
C THR A 452 -2.87 1.11 -19.59
N PHE A 453 -2.07 1.93 -18.91
CA PHE A 453 -0.83 2.49 -19.42
C PHE A 453 0.35 1.98 -18.61
N SER A 454 1.40 1.49 -19.27
CA SER A 454 2.58 0.95 -18.58
C SER A 454 3.08 1.89 -17.49
N LEU A 455 3.38 1.37 -16.30
CA LEU A 455 3.91 2.20 -15.21
C LEU A 455 5.21 2.94 -15.61
N GLY A 456 5.98 2.39 -16.56
CA GLY A 456 7.18 3.03 -17.08
C GLY A 456 6.92 4.24 -17.99
N SER A 457 5.71 4.39 -18.54
CA SER A 457 5.30 5.56 -19.32
C SER A 457 4.55 6.61 -18.50
N THR A 458 4.17 6.30 -17.26
CA THR A 458 3.60 7.26 -16.31
C THR A 458 4.69 8.18 -15.77
N VAL A 459 4.64 9.46 -16.15
CA VAL A 459 5.67 10.46 -15.77
C VAL A 459 5.34 11.20 -14.48
N ALA A 460 4.07 11.27 -14.11
CA ALA A 460 3.61 11.91 -12.88
C ALA A 460 2.23 11.37 -12.49
N VAL A 461 1.97 11.37 -11.18
CA VAL A 461 0.65 11.13 -10.59
C VAL A 461 0.34 12.31 -9.66
N LEU A 462 -0.78 12.98 -9.91
CA LEU A 462 -1.29 14.08 -9.08
C LEU A 462 -2.57 13.58 -8.40
N ASN A 463 -2.46 13.28 -7.11
CA ASN A 463 -3.59 12.84 -6.30
C ASN A 463 -4.28 14.01 -5.61
N MET A 464 -5.60 14.02 -5.64
CA MET A 464 -6.47 14.97 -4.97
C MET A 464 -7.53 14.18 -4.21
N ASP A 465 -7.60 14.40 -2.92
CA ASP A 465 -8.44 13.64 -2.00
C ASP A 465 -9.23 14.66 -1.17
N MET A 466 -8.75 14.99 0.03
CA MET A 466 -9.23 16.08 0.87
C MET A 466 -8.63 17.43 0.47
N ILE A 467 -9.38 18.22 -0.28
CA ILE A 467 -8.95 19.56 -0.73
C ILE A 467 -9.92 20.68 -0.32
N GLY A 468 -10.89 20.41 0.57
CA GLY A 468 -12.02 21.30 0.90
C GLY A 468 -12.16 21.70 2.36
#